data_AF-A0A9W7X552-F1
#
_entry.id   AF-A0A9W7X552-F1
#
_cell.length_a   1.000
_cell.length_b   1.000
_cell.length_c   1.000
_cell.angle_alpha   90.00
_cell.angle_beta   90.00
_cell.angle_gamma   90.00
#
_symmetry.space_group_name_H-M   'P 1'
#
loop_
_entity.id
_entity.type
_entity.pdbx_description
1 polymer ?
#
loop_
_entity_poly.entity_id
_entity_poly.type
_entity_poly.pdbx_seq_one_letter_code
_entity_poly.pdbx_strand_id
1 'polypeptide(L)'
;TATHSSTYYDWVAAKTVDGMRYRPGFGTSCSATSSESNSWWRLDLLDYYEISTVIISNRGDCCADETNGAEIRIGNSLENNGNNNPM
;
A
#
# COMPACT_ATOMS: atom_id res chain seq x y z
N THR A 1 3.98 11.25 1.22
CA THR A 1 2.66 11.15 0.56
C THR A 1 2.41 9.74 0.08
N ALA A 2 1.18 9.23 0.20
CA ALA A 2 0.81 7.87 -0.25
C ALA A 2 0.16 7.90 -1.65
N THR A 3 0.54 6.96 -2.52
CA THR A 3 0.04 6.83 -3.91
C THR A 3 -0.07 5.37 -4.31
N HIS A 4 -0.95 5.01 -5.24
CA HIS A 4 -1.08 3.65 -5.79
C HIS A 4 -1.37 3.66 -7.29
N SER A 5 -1.28 2.51 -7.93
CA SER A 5 -1.45 2.32 -9.38
C SER A 5 -2.81 2.79 -9.90
N SER A 6 -3.88 2.53 -9.16
CA SER A 6 -5.25 2.95 -9.48
C SER A 6 -6.09 3.03 -8.22
N THR A 7 -7.22 3.73 -8.25
CA THR A 7 -8.15 3.79 -7.10
C THR A 7 -9.41 3.00 -7.40
N TYR A 8 -9.78 2.07 -6.52
CA TYR A 8 -11.12 1.47 -6.52
C TYR A 8 -12.08 2.30 -5.66
N TYR A 9 -13.11 2.86 -6.29
CA TYR A 9 -14.13 3.67 -5.62
C TYR A 9 -13.53 4.81 -4.77
N ASP A 10 -13.84 4.89 -3.47
CA ASP A 10 -13.31 5.88 -2.53
C ASP A 10 -12.13 5.34 -1.68
N TRP A 11 -11.53 4.21 -2.05
CA TRP A 11 -10.49 3.51 -1.30
C TRP A 11 -9.11 4.05 -1.64
N VAL A 12 -8.94 5.36 -1.42
CA VAL A 12 -7.74 6.11 -1.80
C VAL A 12 -6.48 5.63 -1.07
N ALA A 13 -5.31 5.80 -1.71
CA ALA A 13 -4.01 5.42 -1.17
C ALA A 13 -3.72 6.02 0.22
N ALA A 14 -4.23 7.22 0.53
CA ALA A 14 -4.03 7.89 1.81
C ALA A 14 -4.59 7.11 3.02
N LYS A 15 -5.57 6.23 2.83
CA LYS A 15 -6.15 5.39 3.89
C LYS A 15 -5.11 4.43 4.51
N THR A 16 -4.06 4.06 3.78
CA THR A 16 -2.97 3.21 4.31
C THR A 16 -2.15 3.83 5.44
N VAL A 17 -2.17 5.16 5.57
CA VAL A 17 -1.34 5.94 6.51
C VAL A 17 -2.18 6.87 7.40
N ASP A 18 -3.49 6.63 7.48
CA ASP A 18 -4.41 7.45 8.28
C ASP A 18 -4.42 7.10 9.79
N GLY A 19 -3.67 6.07 10.18
CA GLY A 19 -3.56 5.58 11.56
C GLY A 19 -4.67 4.61 12.00
N MET A 20 -5.63 4.27 11.13
CA MET A 20 -6.75 3.37 11.43
C MET A 20 -6.51 1.95 10.91
N ARG A 21 -5.95 1.08 11.77
CA ARG A 21 -5.62 -0.32 11.40
C ARG A 21 -6.83 -1.22 11.14
N TYR A 22 -7.96 -0.93 11.78
CA TYR A 22 -9.18 -1.72 11.64
C TYR A 22 -10.39 -0.87 11.97
N ARG A 23 -11.40 -0.90 11.11
CA ARG A 23 -12.72 -0.33 11.40
C ARG A 23 -13.76 -1.44 11.23
N PRO A 24 -14.46 -1.84 12.31
CA PRO A 24 -15.53 -2.83 12.19
C PRO A 24 -16.63 -2.29 11.27
N GLY A 25 -16.91 -2.99 10.16
CA GLY A 25 -17.87 -2.61 9.12
C GLY A 25 -17.27 -2.65 7.71
N PHE A 26 -18.05 -2.24 6.70
CA PHE A 26 -17.59 -2.21 5.31
C PHE A 26 -16.43 -1.21 5.13
N GLY A 27 -15.23 -1.73 4.83
CA GLY A 27 -14.28 -1.22 3.83
C GLY A 27 -13.71 0.20 3.92
N THR A 28 -14.15 1.03 4.84
CA THR A 28 -13.85 2.47 4.76
C THR A 28 -12.45 2.85 5.22
N SER A 29 -11.69 1.95 5.88
CA SER A 29 -10.33 2.24 6.38
C SER A 29 -9.20 1.65 5.52
N CYS A 30 -9.49 0.79 4.54
CA CYS A 30 -8.46 0.23 3.66
C CYS A 30 -8.32 1.05 2.37
N SER A 31 -7.14 0.99 1.74
CA SER A 31 -7.00 1.37 0.33
C SER A 31 -7.27 0.16 -0.57
N ALA A 32 -7.65 0.41 -1.82
CA ALA A 32 -7.78 -0.64 -2.82
C ALA A 32 -7.48 -0.08 -4.21
N THR A 33 -6.84 -0.92 -5.03
CA THR A 33 -6.66 -0.67 -6.46
C THR A 33 -7.81 -1.31 -7.23
N SER A 34 -8.01 -0.88 -8.48
CA SER A 34 -8.83 -1.66 -9.41
C SER A 34 -8.18 -3.02 -9.67
N SER A 35 -8.94 -3.96 -10.23
CA SER A 35 -8.40 -5.25 -10.67
C SER A 35 -7.44 -5.04 -11.84
N GLU A 36 -6.14 -5.15 -11.59
CA GLU A 36 -5.09 -4.93 -12.57
C GLU A 36 -3.87 -5.81 -12.28
N SER A 37 -3.01 -6.01 -13.28
CA SER A 37 -1.75 -6.73 -13.11
C SER A 37 -0.70 -5.82 -12.50
N ASN A 38 0.15 -6.37 -11.63
CA ASN A 38 1.23 -5.64 -10.96
C ASN A 38 0.74 -4.37 -10.24
N SER A 39 -0.39 -4.47 -9.53
CA SER A 39 -0.88 -3.39 -8.68
C SER A 39 0.16 -3.04 -7.61
N TRP A 40 0.28 -1.76 -7.30
CA TRP A 40 1.27 -1.28 -6.35
C TRP A 40 0.75 -0.10 -5.54
N TRP A 41 1.29 0.04 -4.34
CA TRP A 41 1.16 1.22 -3.49
C TRP A 41 2.56 1.66 -3.03
N ARG A 42 2.74 2.96 -2.87
CA ARG A 42 3.99 3.58 -2.41
C ARG A 42 3.71 4.66 -1.38
N LEU A 43 4.55 4.70 -0.35
CA LEU A 43 4.69 5.83 0.55
C LEU A 43 5.99 6.58 0.29
N ASP A 44 5.86 7.87 0.03
CA ASP A 44 6.97 8.81 0.06
C ASP A 44 7.14 9.35 1.50
N LEU A 45 8.29 9.06 2.11
CA LEU A 45 8.67 9.50 3.46
C LEU A 45 9.23 10.93 3.49
N LEU A 46 9.37 11.59 2.34
CA LEU A 46 9.84 12.97 2.12
C LEU A 46 11.33 13.21 2.39
N ASP A 47 12.02 12.28 3.05
CA ASP A 47 13.47 12.34 3.30
C ASP A 47 14.04 10.92 3.41
N TYR A 48 15.35 10.82 3.61
CA TYR A 48 16.07 9.58 3.79
C TYR A 48 15.91 9.04 5.21
N TYR A 49 15.49 7.79 5.32
CA TYR A 49 15.34 7.09 6.59
C TYR A 49 16.01 5.72 6.52
N GLU A 50 16.64 5.32 7.62
CA GLU A 50 16.99 3.93 7.86
C GLU A 50 15.72 3.19 8.33
N ILE A 51 15.24 2.26 7.50
CA ILE A 51 13.99 1.53 7.78
C ILE A 51 14.29 0.26 8.55
N SER A 52 13.89 0.21 9.82
CA SER A 52 14.07 -0.97 10.68
C SER A 52 12.91 -1.95 10.62
N THR A 53 11.68 -1.46 10.41
CA THR A 53 10.47 -2.28 10.50
C THR A 53 9.39 -1.72 9.59
N VAL A 54 8.77 -2.60 8.82
CA VAL A 54 7.56 -2.33 8.05
C VAL A 54 6.45 -3.24 8.56
N ILE A 55 5.31 -2.66 8.92
CA ILE A 55 4.13 -3.40 9.38
C ILE A 55 3.01 -3.14 8.38
N ILE A 56 2.55 -4.19 7.70
CA ILE A 56 1.41 -4.14 6.80
C ILE A 56 0.19 -4.73 7.49
N SER A 57 -0.90 -3.97 7.54
CA SER A 57 -2.20 -4.45 8.05
C SER A 57 -3.09 -4.77 6.86
N ASN A 58 -3.36 -6.06 6.66
CA ASN A 58 -4.21 -6.52 5.56
C ASN A 58 -5.71 -6.36 5.90
N ARG A 59 -6.55 -6.41 4.88
CA ARG A 59 -8.00 -6.45 5.02
C ARG A 59 -8.44 -7.66 5.87
N GLY A 60 -9.26 -7.42 6.89
CA GLY A 60 -9.62 -8.43 7.90
C GLY A 60 -11.00 -9.07 7.74
N ASP A 61 -11.89 -8.51 6.92
CA ASP A 61 -13.28 -8.97 6.76
C ASP A 61 -13.48 -9.94 5.58
N CYS A 62 -12.61 -9.92 4.57
CA CYS A 62 -12.55 -10.87 3.46
C CYS A 62 -11.24 -10.70 2.69
N CYS A 63 -11.02 -11.56 1.68
CA CYS A 63 -10.16 -11.23 0.55
C CYS A 63 -8.68 -11.02 0.93
N ALA A 64 -8.26 -11.59 2.08
CA ALA A 64 -6.91 -11.46 2.59
C ALA A 64 -5.86 -12.10 1.64
N ASP A 65 -6.32 -13.02 0.79
CA ASP A 65 -5.53 -13.68 -0.24
C ASP A 65 -5.14 -12.75 -1.41
N GLU A 66 -5.80 -11.61 -1.61
CA GLU A 66 -5.46 -10.65 -2.67
C GLU A 66 -4.06 -10.04 -2.50
N THR A 67 -3.50 -10.05 -1.29
CA THR A 67 -2.13 -9.60 -1.02
C THR A 67 -1.10 -10.72 -1.02
N ASN A 68 -1.48 -11.96 -1.35
CA ASN A 68 -0.55 -13.08 -1.39
C ASN A 68 0.53 -12.85 -2.46
N GLY A 69 1.79 -13.02 -2.07
CA GLY A 69 2.93 -12.78 -2.96
C GLY A 69 3.29 -11.30 -3.14
N ALA A 70 2.70 -10.39 -2.36
CA ALA A 70 3.12 -9.00 -2.35
C ALA A 70 4.59 -8.87 -1.92
N GLU A 71 5.32 -8.01 -2.63
CA GLU A 71 6.71 -7.68 -2.34
C GLU A 71 6.82 -6.31 -1.68
N ILE A 72 7.76 -6.16 -0.76
CA ILE A 72 8.11 -4.87 -0.17
C ILE A 72 9.45 -4.45 -0.77
N ARG A 73 9.49 -3.26 -1.37
CA ARG A 73 10.69 -2.69 -1.99
C ARG A 73 10.96 -1.32 -1.39
N ILE A 74 12.19 -1.10 -0.92
CA ILE A 74 12.60 0.13 -0.24
C ILE A 74 13.79 0.71 -0.99
N GLY A 75 13.71 1.98 -1.34
CA GLY A 75 14.83 2.68 -1.94
C GLY A 75 14.48 4.08 -2.39
N ASN A 76 15.47 4.71 -3.04
CA ASN A 76 15.46 6.13 -3.35
C ASN A 76 15.13 6.43 -4.82
N SER A 77 14.79 5.40 -5.62
CA SER A 77 14.44 5.57 -7.04
C SER A 77 12.92 5.59 -7.25
N LEU A 78 12.47 6.50 -8.12
CA LEU A 78 11.09 6.55 -8.62
C LEU A 78 10.91 5.85 -9.98
N GLU A 79 11.97 5.27 -10.53
CA GLU A 79 11.88 4.48 -11.76
C GLU A 79 10.85 3.35 -11.61
N ASN A 80 9.96 3.19 -12.59
CA ASN A 80 8.84 2.24 -12.53
C ASN A 80 8.02 2.39 -11.22
N ASN A 81 7.74 3.63 -10.82
CA ASN A 81 7.05 3.96 -9.56
C ASN A 81 7.75 3.46 -8.29
N GLY A 82 9.02 3.07 -8.36
CA GLY A 82 9.79 2.48 -7.27
C GLY A 82 9.70 0.95 -7.20
N ASN A 83 8.97 0.31 -8.12
CA ASN A 83 8.86 -1.16 -8.17
C ASN A 83 10.17 -1.85 -8.58
N ASN A 84 11.17 -1.09 -9.04
CA ASN A 84 12.50 -1.60 -9.36
C ASN A 84 13.51 -1.41 -8.21
N ASN A 85 13.11 -0.84 -7.06
CA ASN A 85 14.02 -0.76 -5.92
C ASN A 85 14.42 -2.17 -5.45
N PRO A 86 15.63 -2.34 -4.88
CA PRO A 86 16.09 -3.62 -4.36
C PRO A 86 15.13 -4.21 -3.32
N MET A 87 15.14 -5.54 -3.23
CA MET A 87 14.52 -6.27 -2.12
C MET A 87 15.42 -6.25 -0.89
#